data_AF-A0A2R6C5N1-F1
#
_entry.id   AF-A0A2R6C5N1-F1
#
_cell.length_a   1.000
_cell.length_b   1.000
_cell.length_c   1.000
_cell.angle_alpha   90.00
_cell.angle_beta   90.00
_cell.angle_gamma   90.00
#
_symmetry.space_group_name_H-M   'P 1'
#
loop_
_entity.id
_entity.type
_entity.pdbx_description
1 polymer ?
#
loop_
_entity_poly.entity_id
_entity_poly.type
_entity_poly.pdbx_seq_one_letter_code
_entity_poly.pdbx_strand_id
1 'polypeptide(L)'
;MSENLRYVEDMVTLAQKLGVGISVQVAYNYTTAEKLSPTGEGLRTALQKLLELKRRGAPIIESEGYFESVLKSWYGGHGWMCKPWLTINVDPQGRVVLPCYVLNEYSGEERVWETDLVKLWNTYPWERFEACNKCALACYLEPSLFSWRNLSNVNERILHGMFSYIASKTGLKHMDDEPSDKPLVSARV
;
A
#
# COMPACT_ATOMS: atom_id res chain seq x y z
N MET A 1 -0.94 -8.53 19.21
CA MET A 1 0.46 -8.69 18.75
C MET A 1 0.80 -7.45 17.93
N SER A 2 1.83 -6.70 18.31
CA SER A 2 2.25 -5.43 17.69
C SER A 2 3.78 -5.36 17.58
N GLU A 3 4.42 -6.53 17.60
CA GLU A 3 5.84 -6.70 17.88
C GLU A 3 6.73 -6.06 16.81
N ASN A 4 6.21 -5.93 15.58
CA ASN A 4 6.94 -5.35 14.45
C ASN A 4 6.77 -3.83 14.27
N LEU A 5 5.84 -3.19 15.00
CA LEU A 5 5.60 -1.75 14.83
C LEU A 5 6.85 -0.92 15.15
N ARG A 6 7.66 -1.37 16.13
CA ARG A 6 8.92 -0.73 16.51
C ARG A 6 10.06 -0.91 15.50
N TYR A 7 9.91 -1.86 14.56
CA TYR A 7 10.96 -2.21 13.59
C TYR A 7 10.73 -1.58 12.22
N VAL A 8 9.72 -0.71 12.05
CA VAL A 8 9.42 -0.11 10.74
C VAL A 8 10.60 0.67 10.15
N GLU A 9 11.34 1.40 10.97
CA GLU A 9 12.53 2.15 10.51
C GLU A 9 13.69 1.22 10.16
N ASP A 10 13.90 0.16 10.95
CA ASP A 10 14.93 -0.85 10.66
C ASP A 10 14.65 -1.58 9.35
N MET A 11 13.38 -1.90 9.08
CA MET A 11 12.98 -2.55 7.83
C MET A 11 13.15 -1.66 6.61
N VAL A 12 12.83 -0.36 6.73
CA VAL A 12 13.07 0.61 5.66
C VAL A 12 14.58 0.78 5.41
N THR A 13 15.38 0.86 6.47
CA THR A 13 16.84 0.94 6.39
C THR A 13 17.43 -0.29 5.70
N LEU A 14 16.90 -1.49 6.02
CA LEU A 14 17.30 -2.73 5.37
C LEU A 14 16.97 -2.71 3.87
N ALA A 15 15.75 -2.31 3.50
CA ALA A 15 15.34 -2.22 2.09
C ALA A 15 16.26 -1.27 1.30
N GLN A 16 16.63 -0.14 1.90
CA GLN A 16 17.56 0.82 1.30
C GLN A 16 18.98 0.22 1.13
N LYS A 17 19.51 -0.47 2.14
CA LYS A 17 20.81 -1.17 2.04
C LYS A 17 20.82 -2.24 0.96
N LEU A 18 19.69 -2.90 0.75
CA LEU A 18 19.53 -3.95 -0.27
C LEU A 18 19.21 -3.38 -1.67
N GLY A 19 18.94 -2.07 -1.78
CA GLY A 19 18.54 -1.45 -3.05
C GLY A 19 17.19 -1.93 -3.57
N VAL A 20 16.26 -2.29 -2.67
CA VAL A 20 14.92 -2.80 -3.02
C VAL A 20 13.82 -1.86 -2.50
N GLY A 21 12.70 -1.84 -3.21
CA GLY A 21 11.47 -1.21 -2.71
C GLY A 21 10.84 -2.03 -1.58
N ILE A 22 10.20 -1.34 -0.63
CA ILE A 22 9.43 -1.97 0.45
C ILE A 22 7.97 -1.51 0.40
N SER A 23 7.05 -2.47 0.43
CA SER A 23 5.62 -2.24 0.62
C SER A 23 5.25 -2.57 2.06
N VAL A 24 4.43 -1.73 2.68
CA VAL A 24 3.99 -1.88 4.07
C VAL A 24 2.47 -1.98 4.14
N GLN A 25 1.99 -3.00 4.86
CA GLN A 25 0.57 -3.26 4.98
C GLN A 25 0.17 -3.45 6.44
N VAL A 26 -0.94 -2.80 6.83
CA VAL A 26 -1.55 -3.01 8.13
C VAL A 26 -2.22 -4.38 8.13
N ALA A 27 -1.88 -5.23 9.10
CA ALA A 27 -2.47 -6.56 9.22
C ALA A 27 -3.94 -6.48 9.66
N TYR A 28 -4.80 -7.32 9.08
CA TYR A 28 -6.21 -7.46 9.42
C TYR A 28 -6.48 -8.79 10.10
N ASN A 29 -7.37 -8.77 11.09
CA ASN A 29 -7.90 -9.98 11.71
C ASN A 29 -8.94 -10.58 10.76
N TYR A 30 -8.64 -11.76 10.23
CA TYR A 30 -9.63 -12.63 9.61
C TYR A 30 -10.21 -13.57 10.67
N THR A 31 -11.44 -14.05 10.52
CA THR A 31 -12.00 -15.03 11.46
C THR A 31 -11.18 -16.32 11.54
N THR A 32 -10.42 -16.62 10.48
CA THR A 32 -9.57 -17.80 10.35
C THR A 32 -8.11 -17.58 10.76
N ALA A 33 -7.71 -16.34 11.10
CA ALA A 33 -6.34 -15.99 11.43
C ALA A 33 -6.20 -15.54 12.90
N GLU A 34 -4.99 -15.66 13.45
CA GLU A 34 -4.68 -15.07 14.75
C GLU A 34 -4.98 -13.55 14.74
N LYS A 35 -5.46 -13.04 15.88
CA LYS A 35 -5.80 -11.61 16.01
C LYS A 35 -4.55 -10.76 16.16
N LEU A 36 -3.91 -10.45 15.03
CA LEU A 36 -2.63 -9.74 14.95
C LEU A 36 -2.75 -8.29 14.50
N SER A 37 -3.95 -7.77 14.22
CA SER A 37 -4.14 -6.38 13.82
C SER A 37 -3.59 -5.42 14.88
N PRO A 38 -2.61 -4.57 14.51
CA PRO A 38 -2.20 -3.49 15.39
C PRO A 38 -3.31 -2.45 15.48
N THR A 39 -3.46 -1.80 16.64
CA THR A 39 -4.43 -0.72 16.84
C THR A 39 -3.84 0.32 17.80
N GLY A 40 -4.51 1.46 17.92
CA GLY A 40 -4.16 2.51 18.88
C GLY A 40 -2.89 3.28 18.52
N GLU A 41 -2.29 3.92 19.53
CA GLU A 41 -1.24 4.92 19.33
C GLU A 41 0.03 4.32 18.71
N GLY A 42 0.39 3.08 19.03
CA GLY A 42 1.57 2.43 18.45
C GLY A 42 1.48 2.31 16.92
N LEU A 43 0.30 2.00 16.39
CA LEU A 43 0.08 1.97 14.94
C LEU A 43 0.12 3.37 14.34
N ARG A 44 -0.47 4.36 15.01
CA ARG A 44 -0.42 5.76 14.59
C ARG A 44 1.01 6.25 14.47
N THR A 45 1.84 6.02 15.49
CA THR A 45 3.25 6.40 15.50
C THR A 45 4.02 5.72 14.36
N ALA A 46 3.79 4.43 14.13
CA ALA A 46 4.43 3.70 13.03
C ALA A 46 4.05 4.28 11.65
N LEU A 47 2.76 4.58 11.43
CA LEU A 47 2.28 5.20 10.19
C LEU A 47 2.86 6.61 9.98
N GLN A 48 2.93 7.42 11.05
CA GLN A 48 3.56 8.75 10.99
C GLN A 48 5.05 8.66 10.64
N LYS A 49 5.77 7.70 11.22
CA LYS A 49 7.18 7.47 10.92
C LYS A 49 7.39 7.01 9.47
N LEU A 50 6.55 6.13 8.96
CA LEU A 50 6.60 5.68 7.56
C LEU A 50 6.33 6.85 6.58
N LEU A 51 5.35 7.71 6.87
CA LEU A 51 5.09 8.92 6.10
C LEU A 51 6.30 9.87 6.10
N GLU A 52 6.92 10.07 7.26
CA GLU A 52 8.14 10.89 7.36
C GLU A 52 9.29 10.31 6.53
N LEU A 53 9.53 9.01 6.61
CA LEU A 53 10.56 8.32 5.82
C LEU A 53 10.28 8.43 4.32
N LYS A 54 9.03 8.23 3.90
CA LYS A 54 8.59 8.39 2.50
C LYS A 54 8.93 9.80 1.98
N ARG A 55 8.58 10.84 2.74
CA ARG A 55 8.88 12.25 2.41
C ARG A 55 10.36 12.56 2.30
N ARG A 56 11.21 11.79 2.98
CA ARG A 56 12.67 11.88 2.90
C ARG A 56 13.27 11.07 1.74
N GLY A 57 12.44 10.45 0.89
CA GLY A 57 12.89 9.67 -0.26
C GLY A 57 13.23 8.21 0.05
N ALA A 58 12.78 7.67 1.18
CA ALA A 58 12.93 6.24 1.47
C ALA A 58 12.24 5.38 0.38
N PRO A 59 12.73 4.14 0.10
CA PRO A 59 12.23 3.29 -0.98
C PRO A 59 10.88 2.63 -0.66
N ILE A 60 9.95 3.37 -0.08
CA ILE A 60 8.60 2.91 0.27
C ILE A 60 7.71 3.04 -0.96
N ILE A 61 7.03 1.94 -1.31
CA ILE A 61 6.18 1.84 -2.50
C ILE A 61 4.89 2.64 -2.34
N GLU A 62 4.24 2.56 -1.18
CA GLU A 62 3.01 3.31 -0.92
C GLU A 62 3.23 4.82 -1.05
N SER A 63 2.19 5.52 -1.52
CA SER A 63 2.20 6.97 -1.71
C SER A 63 2.09 7.72 -0.40
N GLU A 64 2.51 8.99 -0.39
CA GLU A 64 2.21 9.87 0.75
C GLU A 64 0.71 9.95 1.02
N GLY A 65 -0.08 10.04 -0.06
CA GLY A 65 -1.54 10.09 0.00
C GLY A 65 -2.16 8.88 0.70
N TYR A 66 -1.57 7.70 0.55
CA TYR A 66 -2.01 6.50 1.27
C TYR A 66 -1.86 6.67 2.77
N PHE A 67 -0.67 7.01 3.27
CA PHE A 67 -0.43 7.16 4.71
C PHE A 67 -1.27 8.29 5.29
N GLU A 68 -1.37 9.42 4.59
CA GLU A 68 -2.22 10.52 5.01
C GLU A 68 -3.69 10.12 5.12
N SER A 69 -4.19 9.36 4.15
CA SER A 69 -5.59 8.91 4.13
C SER A 69 -5.88 7.96 5.29
N VAL A 70 -4.98 7.02 5.58
CA VAL A 70 -5.12 6.14 6.74
C VAL A 70 -5.11 6.93 8.05
N LEU A 71 -4.17 7.87 8.20
CA LEU A 71 -4.05 8.70 9.39
C LEU A 71 -5.29 9.59 9.60
N LYS A 72 -5.74 10.30 8.56
CA LYS A 72 -6.94 11.14 8.57
C LYS A 72 -8.19 10.31 8.84
N SER A 73 -8.29 9.13 8.27
CA SER A 73 -9.46 8.27 8.38
C SER A 73 -9.61 7.63 9.75
N TRP A 74 -8.56 7.00 10.27
CA TRP A 74 -8.64 6.25 11.54
C TRP A 74 -8.43 7.11 12.78
N TYR A 75 -7.72 8.24 12.66
CA TYR A 75 -7.38 9.09 13.81
C TYR A 75 -7.90 10.53 13.69
N GLY A 76 -8.38 10.95 12.52
CA GLY A 76 -8.89 12.30 12.26
C GLY A 76 -10.39 12.38 11.96
N GLY A 77 -11.10 11.25 11.85
CA GLY A 77 -12.53 11.22 11.53
C GLY A 77 -12.88 11.56 10.07
N HIS A 78 -11.88 11.64 9.18
CA HIS A 78 -12.08 11.95 7.77
C HIS A 78 -11.88 10.70 6.91
N GLY A 79 -12.96 9.98 6.64
CA GLY A 79 -12.95 8.77 5.81
C GLY A 79 -12.39 9.02 4.40
N TRP A 80 -11.81 7.98 3.83
CA TRP A 80 -11.53 7.92 2.39
C TRP A 80 -12.69 7.21 1.68
N MET A 81 -12.85 7.48 0.37
CA MET A 81 -13.88 6.84 -0.43
C MET A 81 -13.39 5.48 -0.92
N CYS A 82 -13.97 4.40 -0.40
CA CYS A 82 -13.66 3.05 -0.82
C CYS A 82 -14.21 2.77 -2.20
N LYS A 83 -13.37 2.25 -3.11
CA LYS A 83 -13.80 1.82 -4.44
C LYS A 83 -13.58 0.32 -4.61
N PRO A 84 -14.35 -0.54 -3.91
CA PRO A 84 -14.16 -2.00 -3.98
C PRO A 84 -14.40 -2.55 -5.40
N TRP A 85 -15.17 -1.83 -6.22
CA TRP A 85 -15.37 -2.14 -7.64
C TRP A 85 -14.14 -1.93 -8.54
N LEU A 86 -12.98 -1.58 -7.99
CA LEU A 86 -11.72 -1.53 -8.76
C LEU A 86 -11.05 -2.90 -8.89
N THR A 87 -11.43 -3.88 -8.07
CA THR A 87 -10.78 -5.20 -8.05
C THR A 87 -11.80 -6.33 -7.94
N ILE A 88 -11.70 -7.32 -8.83
CA ILE A 88 -12.43 -8.59 -8.69
C ILE A 88 -11.54 -9.56 -7.92
N ASN A 89 -12.07 -10.14 -6.85
CA ASN A 89 -11.39 -11.20 -6.11
C ASN A 89 -12.02 -12.54 -6.49
N VAL A 90 -11.18 -13.56 -6.64
CA VAL A 90 -11.60 -14.92 -6.96
C VAL A 90 -10.98 -15.84 -5.92
N ASP A 91 -11.79 -16.66 -5.26
CA ASP A 91 -11.31 -17.65 -4.30
C ASP A 91 -10.56 -18.80 -5.00
N PRO A 92 -9.83 -19.68 -4.27
CA PRO A 92 -9.11 -20.78 -4.89
C PRO A 92 -10.00 -21.84 -5.57
N GLN A 93 -11.32 -21.81 -5.36
CA GLN A 93 -12.29 -22.67 -6.04
C GLN A 93 -12.94 -21.96 -7.25
N GLY A 94 -12.46 -20.77 -7.61
CA GLY A 94 -12.94 -20.01 -8.76
C GLY A 94 -14.19 -19.19 -8.50
N ARG A 95 -14.57 -18.96 -7.23
CA ARG A 95 -15.77 -18.18 -6.89
C ARG A 95 -15.48 -16.70 -6.75
N VAL A 96 -16.37 -15.86 -7.27
CA VAL A 96 -16.28 -14.41 -7.18
C VAL A 96 -16.58 -13.97 -5.74
N VAL A 97 -15.63 -13.26 -5.13
CA VAL A 97 -15.75 -12.74 -3.76
C VAL A 97 -16.09 -11.25 -3.82
N LEU A 98 -17.37 -10.93 -3.62
CA LEU A 98 -17.93 -9.57 -3.59
C LEU A 98 -18.32 -9.20 -2.15
N PRO A 99 -18.21 -7.93 -1.70
CA PRO A 99 -17.65 -6.79 -2.43
C PRO A 99 -16.13 -6.79 -2.46
N CYS A 100 -15.51 -7.44 -1.47
CA CYS A 100 -14.07 -7.54 -1.29
C CYS A 100 -13.76 -8.66 -0.29
N TYR A 101 -12.51 -9.14 -0.29
CA TYR A 101 -12.12 -10.21 0.62
C TYR A 101 -12.10 -9.79 2.11
N VAL A 102 -12.00 -8.50 2.41
CA VAL A 102 -12.02 -8.03 3.82
C VAL A 102 -13.41 -8.21 4.43
N LEU A 103 -14.46 -8.02 3.65
CA LEU A 103 -15.84 -8.14 4.14
C LEU A 103 -16.35 -9.58 4.09
N ASN A 104 -15.89 -10.37 3.11
CA ASN A 104 -16.42 -11.71 2.85
C ASN A 104 -15.41 -12.85 3.03
N GLU A 105 -14.18 -12.58 3.48
CA GLU A 105 -13.18 -13.57 3.91
C GLU A 105 -13.01 -14.77 2.96
N TYR A 106 -12.84 -14.50 1.67
CA TYR A 106 -12.70 -15.53 0.62
C TYR A 106 -13.95 -16.37 0.35
N SER A 107 -15.11 -15.99 0.88
CA SER A 107 -16.39 -16.62 0.56
C SER A 107 -17.00 -15.96 -0.68
N GLY A 108 -17.07 -16.71 -1.78
CA GLY A 108 -17.87 -16.39 -2.94
C GLY A 108 -19.00 -17.41 -3.13
N GLU A 109 -20.01 -17.07 -3.93
CA GLU A 109 -21.11 -17.99 -4.26
C GLU A 109 -20.99 -18.46 -5.71
N GLU A 110 -20.89 -17.51 -6.64
CA GLU A 110 -20.87 -17.75 -8.09
C GLU A 110 -19.46 -18.05 -8.60
N ARG A 111 -19.31 -19.09 -9.44
CA ARG A 111 -18.03 -19.38 -10.12
C ARG A 111 -17.85 -18.50 -11.35
N VAL A 112 -16.61 -18.07 -11.58
CA VAL A 112 -16.25 -17.17 -12.69
C VAL A 112 -16.56 -17.74 -14.07
N TRP A 113 -16.59 -19.07 -14.23
CA TRP A 113 -16.90 -19.75 -15.49
C TRP A 113 -18.37 -20.20 -15.61
N GLU A 114 -19.18 -20.01 -14.57
CA GLU A 114 -20.61 -20.35 -14.54
C GLU A 114 -21.50 -19.08 -14.54
N THR A 115 -20.91 -17.89 -14.46
CA THR A 115 -21.62 -16.63 -14.29
C THR A 115 -21.21 -15.58 -15.34
N ASP A 116 -22.14 -14.67 -15.68
CA ASP A 116 -21.81 -13.47 -16.43
C ASP A 116 -21.25 -12.43 -15.47
N LEU A 117 -19.92 -12.28 -15.45
CA LEU A 117 -19.22 -11.37 -14.56
C LEU A 117 -19.67 -9.92 -14.73
N VAL A 118 -19.93 -9.47 -15.96
CA VAL A 118 -20.34 -8.07 -16.22
C VAL A 118 -21.74 -7.83 -15.64
N LYS A 119 -22.66 -8.77 -15.88
CA LYS A 119 -24.01 -8.68 -15.31
C LYS A 119 -23.96 -8.73 -13.79
N LEU A 120 -23.25 -9.71 -13.21
CA LEU A 120 -23.08 -9.83 -11.75
C LEU A 120 -22.51 -8.53 -11.16
N TRP A 121 -21.47 -7.97 -11.76
CA TRP A 121 -20.83 -6.73 -11.31
C TRP A 121 -21.79 -5.54 -11.28
N ASN A 122 -22.63 -5.40 -12.31
CA ASN A 122 -23.60 -4.30 -12.40
C ASN A 122 -24.84 -4.49 -11.50
N THR A 123 -25.06 -5.69 -10.94
CA THR A 123 -26.15 -5.91 -9.98
C THR A 123 -25.78 -5.54 -8.54
N TYR A 124 -24.49 -5.37 -8.26
CA TYR A 124 -24.01 -5.19 -6.91
C TYR A 124 -24.14 -3.72 -6.43
N PRO A 125 -24.62 -3.45 -5.20
CA PRO A 125 -24.90 -2.08 -4.75
C PRO A 125 -23.63 -1.38 -4.22
N TRP A 126 -22.72 -1.04 -5.14
CA TRP A 126 -21.38 -0.50 -4.85
C TRP A 126 -21.37 0.73 -3.95
N GLU A 127 -22.33 1.63 -4.13
CA GLU A 127 -22.43 2.90 -3.41
C GLU A 127 -22.55 2.69 -1.89
N ARG A 128 -23.12 1.56 -1.46
CA ARG A 128 -23.24 1.20 -0.04
C ARG A 128 -21.89 0.98 0.64
N PHE A 129 -20.85 0.71 -0.15
CA PHE A 129 -19.51 0.38 0.34
C PHE A 129 -18.53 1.56 0.21
N GLU A 130 -18.93 2.67 -0.41
CA GLU A 130 -18.05 3.84 -0.57
C GLU A 130 -17.59 4.44 0.75
N ALA A 131 -18.44 4.39 1.77
CA ALA A 131 -18.11 4.84 3.13
C ALA A 131 -17.37 3.77 3.97
N CYS A 132 -17.04 2.61 3.39
CA CYS A 132 -16.35 1.55 4.12
C CYS A 132 -14.96 1.99 4.56
N ASN A 133 -14.67 1.86 5.86
CA ASN A 133 -13.37 2.20 6.44
C ASN A 133 -12.73 1.03 7.20
N LYS A 134 -13.13 -0.20 6.87
CA LYS A 134 -12.66 -1.39 7.59
C LYS A 134 -11.24 -1.81 7.21
N CYS A 135 -10.67 -1.25 6.14
CA CYS A 135 -9.31 -1.58 5.71
C CYS A 135 -8.49 -0.39 5.21
N ALA A 136 -7.20 -0.64 5.06
CA ALA A 136 -6.16 0.19 4.49
C ALA A 136 -5.24 -0.70 3.65
N LEU A 137 -5.81 -1.72 2.99
CA LEU A 137 -5.02 -2.53 2.09
C LEU A 137 -4.62 -1.67 0.90
N ALA A 138 -3.32 -1.57 0.63
CA ALA A 138 -2.78 -0.78 -0.48
C ALA A 138 -3.48 -1.09 -1.82
N CYS A 139 -3.83 -2.36 -2.08
CA CYS A 139 -4.53 -2.77 -3.31
C CYS A 139 -5.93 -2.15 -3.50
N TYR A 140 -6.60 -1.72 -2.42
CA TYR A 140 -7.87 -0.99 -2.50
C TYR A 140 -7.66 0.52 -2.34
N LEU A 141 -6.89 0.90 -1.32
CA LEU A 141 -6.76 2.30 -0.93
C LEU A 141 -5.99 3.08 -1.98
N GLU A 142 -4.84 2.58 -2.44
CA GLU A 142 -4.03 3.29 -3.42
C GLU A 142 -4.83 3.59 -4.70
N PRO A 143 -5.44 2.61 -5.39
CA PRO A 143 -6.24 2.91 -6.58
C PRO A 143 -7.42 3.83 -6.29
N SER A 144 -8.02 3.74 -5.11
CA SER A 144 -9.17 4.59 -4.73
C SER A 144 -8.81 6.07 -4.62
N LEU A 145 -7.60 6.39 -4.18
CA LEU A 145 -7.06 7.76 -4.12
C LEU A 145 -6.66 8.32 -5.48
N PHE A 146 -6.55 7.49 -6.51
CA PHE A 146 -6.15 7.96 -7.82
C PHE A 146 -7.19 8.92 -8.42
N SER A 147 -6.69 10.04 -8.94
CA SER A 147 -7.49 10.99 -9.70
C SER A 147 -6.60 11.66 -10.74
N TRP A 148 -7.01 11.62 -12.01
CA TRP A 148 -6.35 12.32 -13.10
C TRP A 148 -6.30 13.85 -12.92
N ARG A 149 -7.10 14.39 -11.99
CA ARG A 149 -7.12 15.82 -11.67
C ARG A 149 -6.05 16.22 -10.64
N ASN A 150 -5.40 15.26 -9.99
CA ASN A 150 -4.35 15.53 -9.01
C ASN A 150 -2.96 15.22 -9.61
N LEU A 151 -2.27 16.27 -10.06
CA LEU A 151 -0.98 16.16 -10.73
C LEU A 151 0.14 15.55 -9.85
N SER A 152 0.08 15.71 -8.52
CA SER A 152 1.08 15.08 -7.63
C SER A 152 0.99 13.56 -7.67
N ASN A 153 -0.24 13.02 -7.67
CA ASN A 153 -0.50 11.58 -7.74
C ASN A 153 -0.04 10.98 -9.08
N VAL A 154 -0.10 11.76 -10.17
CA VAL A 154 0.37 11.34 -11.50
C VAL A 154 1.90 11.27 -11.53
N ASN A 155 2.59 12.29 -11.02
CA ASN A 155 4.05 12.31 -10.96
C ASN A 155 4.61 11.16 -10.11
N GLU A 156 4.04 10.94 -8.93
CA GLU A 156 4.51 9.90 -8.00
C GLU A 156 4.26 8.49 -8.54
N ARG A 157 3.10 8.25 -9.17
CA ARG A 157 2.68 6.89 -9.57
C ARG A 157 3.06 6.48 -10.98
N ILE A 158 3.18 7.43 -11.90
CA ILE A 158 3.46 7.13 -13.32
C ILE A 158 4.91 7.51 -13.63
N LEU A 159 5.30 8.76 -13.39
CA LEU A 159 6.61 9.24 -13.81
C LEU A 159 7.74 8.61 -12.98
N HIS A 160 7.67 8.64 -11.65
CA HIS A 160 8.72 8.02 -10.81
C HIS A 160 8.87 6.52 -11.06
N GLY A 161 7.75 5.79 -11.23
CA GLY A 161 7.79 4.37 -11.58
C GLY A 161 8.45 4.10 -12.92
N MET A 162 8.14 4.90 -13.94
CA MET A 162 8.77 4.80 -15.27
C MET A 162 10.26 5.18 -15.22
N PHE A 163 10.62 6.25 -14.52
CA PHE A 163 12.02 6.67 -14.37
C PHE A 163 12.86 5.64 -13.61
N SER A 164 12.35 5.09 -12.51
CA SER A 164 13.02 4.02 -11.76
C SER A 164 13.23 2.78 -12.64
N TYR A 165 12.21 2.36 -13.39
CA TYR A 165 12.32 1.25 -14.33
C TYR A 165 13.35 1.52 -15.43
N ILE A 166 13.34 2.71 -16.04
CA ILE A 166 14.29 3.10 -17.07
C ILE A 166 15.71 3.15 -16.49
N ALA A 167 15.92 3.81 -15.35
CA ALA A 167 17.21 3.91 -14.67
C ALA A 167 17.79 2.53 -14.31
N SER A 168 16.94 1.60 -13.85
CA SER A 168 17.34 0.21 -13.57
C SER A 168 17.78 -0.57 -14.83
N LYS A 169 17.22 -0.22 -15.99
CA LYS A 169 17.52 -0.83 -17.30
C LYS A 169 18.72 -0.22 -18.00
N THR A 170 19.00 1.07 -17.76
CA THR A 170 20.04 1.82 -18.47
C THR A 170 21.28 2.10 -17.62
N GLY A 171 21.26 1.79 -16.32
CA GLY A 171 22.38 2.05 -15.41
C GLY A 171 22.62 3.55 -15.14
N LEU A 172 21.64 4.40 -15.46
CA LEU A 172 21.68 5.84 -15.16
C LEU A 172 21.52 6.03 -13.65
N LYS A 173 22.58 6.51 -12.98
CA LYS A 173 22.55 6.92 -11.58
C LYS A 173 21.59 8.09 -11.37
N HIS A 174 20.94 8.11 -10.21
CA HIS A 174 20.08 9.23 -9.81
C HIS A 174 20.90 10.52 -9.78
N MET A 175 20.32 11.62 -10.27
CA MET A 175 21.00 12.91 -10.42
C MET A 175 21.30 13.62 -9.08
N ASP A 176 20.94 12.98 -7.95
CA ASP A 176 21.18 13.42 -6.58
C ASP A 176 22.32 12.63 -5.89
N ASP A 177 23.00 11.71 -6.61
CA ASP A 177 24.20 11.05 -6.10
C ASP A 177 25.38 12.04 -6.11
N GLU A 178 25.52 12.84 -5.05
CA GLU A 178 26.77 13.55 -4.77
C GLU A 178 27.92 12.52 -4.69
N PRO A 179 29.06 12.75 -5.35
CA PRO A 179 30.18 11.83 -5.28
C PRO A 179 30.77 11.86 -3.88
N SER A 180 30.63 10.74 -3.15
CA SER A 180 31.40 10.46 -1.94
C SER A 180 32.86 10.18 -2.32
N ASP A 181 33.58 11.22 -2.74
CA ASP A 181 35.05 11.26 -2.68
C ASP A 181 35.44 11.61 -1.24
N LYS A 182 35.43 10.59 -0.37
CA LYS A 182 36.25 10.61 0.85
C LYS A 182 37.34 9.55 0.69
N PRO A 183 38.63 9.94 0.64
CA PRO A 183 39.70 8.98 0.50
C PRO A 183 39.75 8.04 1.71
N LEU A 184 39.88 6.75 1.43
CA LEU A 184 40.19 5.71 2.40
C LEU A 184 41.48 6.10 3.14
N VAL A 185 41.35 6.46 4.41
CA VAL A 185 42.51 6.60 5.30
C VAL A 185 43.12 5.22 5.48
N SER A 186 44.30 5.05 4.90
CA SER A 186 45.22 3.94 5.12
C SER A 186 45.52 3.83 6.62
N ALA A 187 44.93 2.84 7.29
CA ALA A 187 45.42 2.37 8.58
C ALA A 187 46.52 1.32 8.33
N ARG A 188 47.77 1.78 8.33
CA ARG A 188 48.92 0.97 8.75
C ARG A 188 49.28 1.45 10.16
N VAL A 189 49.08 0.61 11.16
CA VAL A 189 50.05 0.08 12.15
C VAL A 189 49.35 -1.08 12.85
#